data_AF-A0A0F9PX64-F1
#
_entry.id   AF-A0A0F9PX64-F1
#
_cell.length_a   1.000
_cell.length_b   1.000
_cell.length_c   1.000
_cell.angle_alpha   90.00
_cell.angle_beta   90.00
_cell.angle_gamma   90.00
#
_symmetry.space_group_name_H-M   'P 1'
#
loop_
_entity.id
_entity.type
_entity.pdbx_description
1 polymer ?
#
loop_
_entity_poly.entity_id
_entity_poly.type
_entity_poly.pdbx_seq_one_letter_code
_entity_poly.pdbx_strand_id
1 'polypeptide(L)'
;MRGCTGWPEGNWHDCCVQHDLDYEAGGDIWAKIKCDHKLGRCVAGKCSMLLGLLMFVGVLILGLGPWYQHRWYQWRAKKGARKK
;
A
#
# COMPACT_ATOMS: atom_id res chain seq x y z
N MET A 1 11.95 0.47 0.85
CA MET A 1 11.90 -0.25 -0.43
C MET A 1 10.88 0.51 -1.25
N ARG A 2 11.22 1.03 -2.44
CA ARG A 2 10.26 1.75 -3.29
C ARG A 2 10.22 1.06 -4.63
N GLY A 3 9.07 0.48 -4.98
CA GLY A 3 8.88 -0.33 -6.18
C GLY A 3 7.64 -1.22 -6.07
N CYS A 4 7.34 -1.98 -7.11
CA CYS A 4 6.17 -2.85 -7.14
C CYS A 4 6.48 -4.19 -6.44
N THR A 5 6.43 -4.21 -5.09
CA THR A 5 6.73 -5.42 -4.31
C THR A 5 5.83 -6.59 -4.74
N GLY A 6 6.43 -7.66 -5.26
CA GLY A 6 5.72 -8.86 -5.72
C GLY A 6 5.05 -8.74 -7.09
N TRP A 7 5.36 -7.68 -7.85
CA TRP A 7 4.84 -7.44 -9.20
C TRP A 7 5.97 -7.04 -10.17
N PRO A 8 5.84 -7.29 -11.48
CA PRO A 8 6.78 -6.78 -12.46
C PRO A 8 6.76 -5.24 -12.50
N GLU A 9 7.95 -4.68 -12.73
CA GLU A 9 8.12 -3.25 -12.94
C GLU A 9 7.74 -2.86 -14.38
N GLY A 10 7.13 -1.69 -14.55
CA GLY A 10 6.68 -1.22 -15.86
C GLY A 10 6.27 0.26 -15.84
N ASN A 11 5.48 0.69 -16.83
CA ASN A 11 4.99 2.08 -16.91
C ASN A 11 4.17 2.54 -15.70
N TRP A 12 3.77 1.62 -14.82
CA TRP A 12 3.05 1.87 -13.58
C TRP A 12 3.94 1.91 -12.34
N HIS A 13 5.27 1.92 -12.48
CA HIS A 13 6.22 1.97 -11.37
C HIS A 13 5.93 3.13 -10.40
N ASP A 14 5.63 4.31 -10.93
CA ASP A 14 5.29 5.49 -10.14
C ASP A 14 3.97 5.32 -9.35
N CYS A 15 3.02 4.53 -9.86
CA CYS A 15 1.81 4.16 -9.12
C CYS A 15 2.17 3.34 -7.87
N CYS A 16 3.13 2.42 -7.95
CA CYS A 16 3.62 1.64 -6.83
C CYS A 16 4.38 2.51 -5.82
N VAL A 17 5.25 3.42 -6.30
CA VAL A 17 5.96 4.36 -5.43
C VAL A 17 4.97 5.23 -4.65
N GLN A 18 3.92 5.74 -5.30
CA GLN A 18 2.88 6.52 -4.62
C GLN A 18 2.08 5.67 -3.63
N HIS A 19 1.81 4.40 -3.94
CA HIS A 19 1.14 3.47 -3.02
C HIS A 19 1.97 3.22 -1.75
N ASP A 20 3.28 3.01 -1.89
CA ASP A 20 4.20 2.85 -0.75
C ASP A 20 4.21 4.11 0.15
N LEU A 21 4.24 5.30 -0.45
CA LEU A 21 4.21 6.58 0.29
C LEU A 21 2.88 6.75 1.06
N ASP A 22 1.75 6.49 0.40
CA ASP A 22 0.44 6.56 1.04
C ASP A 22 0.30 5.52 2.17
N TYR A 23 0.88 4.32 1.99
CA TYR A 23 0.88 3.25 2.99
C TYR A 23 1.75 3.59 4.21
N GLU A 24 2.92 4.20 4.00
CA GLU A 24 3.81 4.70 5.05
C GLU A 24 3.16 5.83 5.86
N ALA A 25 2.47 6.76 5.18
CA ALA A 25 1.71 7.83 5.83
C ALA A 25 0.64 7.27 6.79
N GLY A 26 0.06 6.12 6.45
CA GLY A 26 -0.81 5.37 7.34
C GLY A 26 -2.26 5.88 7.36
N GLY A 27 -2.90 5.80 8.53
CA GLY A 27 -4.35 5.97 8.70
C GLY A 27 -5.07 4.72 9.22
N ASP A 28 -6.39 4.76 9.16
CA ASP A 28 -7.26 3.64 9.50
C ASP A 28 -7.40 2.64 8.33
N ILE A 29 -8.25 1.63 8.50
CA ILE A 29 -8.45 0.61 7.46
C ILE A 29 -9.07 1.21 6.19
N TRP A 30 -9.86 2.29 6.31
CA TRP A 30 -10.41 3.01 5.16
C TRP A 30 -9.33 3.74 4.37
N ALA A 31 -8.33 4.31 5.04
CA ALA A 31 -7.16 4.87 4.39
C ALA A 31 -6.38 3.81 3.60
N LYS A 32 -6.23 2.59 4.14
CA LYS A 32 -5.63 1.45 3.43
C LYS A 32 -6.42 1.08 2.18
N ILE A 33 -7.74 0.86 2.30
CA ILE A 33 -8.60 0.52 1.15
C ILE A 33 -8.55 1.63 0.08
N LYS A 34 -8.58 2.90 0.50
CA LYS A 34 -8.49 4.05 -0.41
C LYS A 34 -7.13 4.07 -1.13
N CYS A 35 -6.05 3.77 -0.41
CA CYS A 35 -4.70 3.67 -0.97
C CYS A 35 -4.63 2.56 -2.04
N ASP A 36 -5.10 1.35 -1.71
CA ASP A 36 -5.13 0.22 -2.65
C ASP A 36 -5.97 0.55 -3.90
N HIS A 37 -7.13 1.18 -3.71
CA HIS A 37 -8.01 1.56 -4.80
C HIS A 37 -7.38 2.63 -5.71
N LYS A 38 -6.63 3.59 -5.16
CA LYS A 38 -5.85 4.55 -5.96
C LYS A 38 -4.80 3.83 -6.81
N LEU A 39 -4.10 2.84 -6.25
CA LEU A 39 -3.13 2.03 -7.00
C LEU A 39 -3.81 1.35 -8.18
N GLY A 40 -4.91 0.65 -7.94
CA GLY A 40 -5.66 -0.04 -9.01
C GLY A 40 -6.11 0.91 -10.12
N ARG A 41 -6.62 2.10 -9.76
CA ARG A 41 -7.02 3.13 -10.73
C ARG A 41 -5.85 3.70 -11.52
N CYS A 42 -4.70 3.94 -10.88
CA CYS A 42 -3.50 4.45 -11.53
C CYS A 42 -2.96 3.43 -12.55
N VAL A 43 -2.83 2.17 -12.15
CA VAL A 43 -2.40 1.07 -13.02
C VAL A 43 -3.39 0.85 -14.17
N ALA A 44 -4.70 0.93 -13.90
CA ALA A 44 -5.73 0.79 -14.91
C ALA A 44 -5.64 1.86 -16.01
N GLY A 45 -5.31 3.10 -15.64
CA GLY A 45 -5.11 4.21 -16.59
C GLY A 45 -3.82 4.12 -17.39
N LYS A 46 -2.81 3.40 -16.91
CA LYS A 46 -1.48 3.32 -17.53
C LYS A 46 -1.21 2.05 -18.33
N CYS A 47 -1.83 0.94 -17.95
CA CYS A 47 -1.56 -0.36 -18.56
C CYS A 47 -2.84 -1.03 -19.06
N SER A 48 -3.67 -1.51 -18.13
CA SER A 48 -4.96 -2.11 -18.47
C SER A 48 -5.85 -2.20 -17.24
N MET A 49 -7.17 -2.11 -17.45
CA MET A 49 -8.16 -2.26 -16.38
C MET A 49 -8.04 -3.62 -15.66
N LEU A 50 -7.72 -4.69 -16.40
CA LEU A 50 -7.51 -6.02 -15.84
C LEU A 50 -6.32 -6.05 -14.87
N LEU A 51 -5.17 -5.50 -15.26
CA LEU A 51 -3.99 -5.45 -14.40
C LEU A 51 -4.25 -4.58 -13.16
N GLY A 52 -4.91 -3.44 -13.32
CA GLY A 52 -5.27 -2.56 -12.21
C GLY A 52 -6.19 -3.24 -11.18
N LEU A 53 -7.18 -4.01 -11.65
CA LEU A 53 -8.05 -4.79 -10.78
C LEU A 53 -7.29 -5.91 -10.06
N LEU A 54 -6.44 -6.64 -10.79
CA LEU A 54 -5.59 -7.70 -10.24
C LEU A 54 -4.66 -7.17 -9.15
N MET A 55 -3.99 -6.04 -9.40
CA MET A 55 -3.12 -5.40 -8.41
C MET A 55 -3.91 -4.93 -7.19
N PHE A 56 -5.08 -4.30 -7.38
CA PHE A 56 -5.95 -3.87 -6.27
C PHE A 56 -6.34 -5.04 -5.36
N VAL A 57 -6.87 -6.13 -5.94
CA VAL A 57 -7.28 -7.31 -5.16
C VAL A 57 -6.08 -7.96 -4.48
N GLY A 58 -4.94 -8.04 -5.16
CA GLY A 58 -3.69 -8.59 -4.60
C GLY A 58 -3.24 -7.83 -3.35
N VAL A 59 -3.14 -6.50 -3.42
CA VAL A 59 -2.70 -5.68 -2.26
C VAL A 59 -3.74 -5.60 -1.16
N LEU A 60 -5.03 -5.77 -1.48
CA LEU A 60 -6.10 -5.79 -0.50
C LEU A 60 -6.02 -7.06 0.36
N ILE A 61 -5.86 -8.22 -0.27
CA ILE A 61 -5.84 -9.52 0.44
C ILE A 61 -4.48 -9.73 1.13
N LEU A 62 -3.38 -9.57 0.39
CA LEU A 62 -2.04 -9.89 0.90
C LEU A 62 -1.43 -8.76 1.73
N GLY A 63 -1.88 -7.51 1.55
CA GLY A 63 -1.36 -6.35 2.25
C GLY A 63 -1.94 -6.13 3.65
N LEU A 64 -3.03 -6.81 4.02
CA LEU A 64 -3.66 -6.62 5.35
C LEU A 64 -2.76 -7.10 6.50
N GLY A 65 -2.15 -8.28 6.39
CA GLY A 65 -1.27 -8.82 7.43
C GLY A 65 -0.07 -7.90 7.72
N PRO A 66 0.74 -7.54 6.71
CA PRO A 66 1.82 -6.56 6.86
C PRO A 66 1.35 -5.21 7.40
N TRP A 67 0.14 -4.76 7.05
CA TRP A 67 -0.41 -3.48 7.51
C TRP A 67 -0.69 -3.49 9.00
N TYR A 68 -1.36 -4.53 9.51
CA TYR A 68 -1.60 -4.70 10.94
C TYR A 68 -0.29 -4.80 11.72
N GLN A 69 0.66 -5.58 11.21
CA GLN A 69 1.97 -5.73 11.83
C GLN A 69 2.71 -4.38 11.90
N HIS A 70 2.78 -3.64 10.78
CA HIS A 70 3.44 -2.34 10.73
C HIS A 70 2.77 -1.33 11.68
N ARG A 71 1.44 -1.29 11.75
CA ARG A 71 0.70 -0.42 12.67
C ARG A 71 0.96 -0.78 14.13
N TRP A 72 1.03 -2.07 14.45
CA TRP A 72 1.34 -2.53 15.79
C TRP A 72 2.76 -2.13 16.23
N TYR A 73 3.75 -2.27 15.35
CA TYR A 73 5.11 -1.78 15.61
C TYR A 73 5.15 -0.27 15.85
N GLN A 74 4.47 0.52 15.01
CA GLN A 74 4.38 1.97 15.20
C GLN A 74 3.71 2.35 16.53
N TRP A 75 2.63 1.64 16.91
CA TRP A 75 1.97 1.86 18.19
C TRP A 75 2.87 1.54 19.38
N ARG A 76 3.61 0.41 19.33
CA ARG A 76 4.58 0.06 20.38
C ARG A 76 5.70 1.09 20.49
N ALA A 77 6.24 1.55 19.37
CA ALA A 77 7.28 2.57 19.35
C ALA A 77 6.80 3.89 19.99
N LYS A 78 5.59 4.34 19.65
CA LYS A 78 4.95 5.53 20.26
C LYS A 78 4.74 5.37 21.77
N LYS A 79 4.31 4.18 22.23
CA LYS A 79 4.18 3.89 23.67
C LYS A 79 5.52 3.87 24.40
N GLY A 80 6.57 3.34 23.77
CA GLY A 80 7.92 3.36 24.32
C GLY A 80 8.48 4.78 24.44
N ALA A 81 8.25 5.61 23.42
CA ALA A 81 8.66 7.02 23.42
C ALA A 81 7.95 7.87 24.48
N ARG A 82 6.69 7.54 24.81
CA ARG A 82 5.90 8.26 25.83
C ARG A 82 6.32 7.94 27.28
N LYS A 83 7.12 6.90 27.50
CA LYS A 83 7.62 6.48 28.82
C LYS A 83 8.99 7.05 29.17
N LYS A 84 9.61 7.81 28.26
CA LYS A 84 10.89 8.50 28.42
C LYS A 84 10.64 9.99 28.60
#